data_AF-A0A6J5WS68-F1
#
_entry.id   AF-A0A6J5WS68-F1
#
_cell.length_a   1.000
_cell.length_b   1.000
_cell.length_c   1.000
_cell.angle_alpha   90.00
_cell.angle_beta   90.00
_cell.angle_gamma   90.00
#
_symmetry.space_group_name_H-M   'P 1'
#
loop_
_entity.id
_entity.type
_entity.pdbx_description
1 polymer ?
#
loop_
_entity_poly.entity_id
_entity_poly.type
_entity_poly.pdbx_seq_one_letter_code
_entity_poly.pdbx_strand_id
1 'polypeptide(L)'
;MANCQKSSSMDVSWAFIWNIKAPPKIKYFLWLLQQDKLLTNDQRVKRKMTMTANCDICGAPMENAAHIVRNCPVAISVWLQSLMPMNLSLLQAVDLHTWVAKNLHNSTILAYGVEWSTMFAFTCWFL
;
A
#
# COMPACT_ATOMS: atom_id res chain seq x y z
N MET A 1 17.48 -25.64 6.85
CA MET A 1 16.29 -25.80 5.97
C MET A 1 15.26 -24.78 6.43
N ALA A 2 15.26 -23.58 5.85
CA ALA A 2 14.28 -22.55 6.21
C ALA A 2 13.04 -22.74 5.32
N ASN A 3 11.94 -23.11 5.97
CA ASN A 3 10.64 -23.36 5.36
C ASN A 3 10.04 -22.02 4.89
N CYS A 4 10.18 -21.70 3.61
CA CYS A 4 9.52 -20.55 2.98
C CYS A 4 8.07 -20.97 2.70
N GLN A 5 7.17 -20.68 3.65
CA GLN A 5 5.74 -20.76 3.41
C GLN A 5 5.40 -19.76 2.30
N LYS A 6 5.25 -20.26 1.06
CA LYS A 6 4.60 -19.51 -0.01
C LYS A 6 3.14 -19.32 0.40
N SER A 7 2.81 -18.15 0.94
CA SER A 7 1.42 -17.76 1.14
C SER A 7 0.76 -17.65 -0.24
N SER A 8 -0.25 -18.48 -0.48
CA SER A 8 -1.09 -18.48 -1.69
C SER A 8 -2.05 -17.27 -1.70
N SER A 9 -1.53 -16.06 -1.54
CA SER A 9 -2.24 -14.81 -1.79
C SER A 9 -2.05 -14.41 -3.26
N MET A 10 -2.95 -13.59 -3.81
CA MET A 10 -2.83 -13.04 -5.17
C MET A 10 -1.58 -12.16 -5.25
N ASP A 11 -0.42 -12.79 -5.48
CA ASP A 11 0.86 -12.10 -5.37
C ASP A 11 1.08 -11.21 -6.58
N VAL A 12 1.30 -9.92 -6.36
CA VAL A 12 1.56 -8.98 -7.44
C VAL A 12 2.98 -9.24 -7.94
N SER A 13 3.09 -9.87 -9.11
CA SER A 13 4.40 -10.15 -9.69
C SER A 13 5.18 -8.86 -9.94
N TRP A 14 6.51 -8.93 -9.82
CA TRP A 14 7.41 -7.85 -10.18
C TRP A 14 7.10 -7.31 -11.58
N ALA A 15 6.95 -8.19 -12.56
CA ALA A 15 6.62 -7.83 -13.94
C ALA A 15 5.32 -7.02 -14.04
N PHE A 16 4.31 -7.36 -13.23
CA PHE A 16 3.07 -6.61 -13.18
C PHE A 16 3.27 -5.18 -12.66
N ILE A 17 4.02 -5.00 -11.56
CA ILE A 17 4.32 -3.66 -11.01
C ILE A 17 5.00 -2.77 -12.05
N TRP A 18 5.91 -3.32 -12.86
CA TRP A 18 6.60 -2.56 -13.90
C TRP A 18 5.74 -2.16 -15.09
N ASN A 19 4.61 -2.83 -15.30
CA ASN A 19 3.66 -2.49 -16.37
C ASN A 19 2.66 -1.40 -15.98
N ILE A 20 2.58 -1.02 -14.70
CA ILE A 20 1.71 0.09 -14.26
C ILE A 20 2.14 1.39 -14.93
N LYS A 21 1.18 2.24 -15.32
CA LYS A 21 1.43 3.56 -15.90
C LYS A 21 1.83 4.60 -14.84
N ALA A 22 2.95 4.36 -14.17
CA ALA A 22 3.49 5.23 -13.12
C ALA A 22 5.01 5.48 -13.29
N PRO A 23 5.54 6.60 -12.77
CA PRO A 23 6.98 6.85 -12.73
C PRO A 23 7.77 5.73 -12.03
N PRO A 24 9.03 5.49 -12.42
CA PRO A 24 9.86 4.42 -11.82
C PRO A 24 9.95 4.47 -10.28
N LYS A 25 9.99 5.67 -9.69
CA LYS A 25 10.02 5.84 -8.22
C LYS A 25 8.79 5.24 -7.53
N ILE A 26 7.61 5.36 -8.14
CA ILE A 26 6.35 4.84 -7.60
C ILE A 26 6.32 3.32 -7.74
N LYS A 27 6.78 2.80 -8.88
CA LYS A 27 6.92 1.35 -9.10
C LYS A 27 7.85 0.71 -8.08
N TYR A 28 8.99 1.36 -7.81
CA TYR A 28 9.94 0.90 -6.80
C TYR A 28 9.33 0.91 -5.39
N PHE A 29 8.59 1.96 -5.04
CA PHE A 29 7.84 2.03 -3.78
C PHE A 29 6.82 0.90 -3.66
N LEU A 30 5.99 0.68 -4.68
CA LEU A 30 5.00 -0.41 -4.69
C LEU A 30 5.65 -1.79 -4.54
N TRP A 31 6.83 -1.97 -5.15
CA TRP A 31 7.60 -3.19 -4.95
C TRP A 31 8.07 -3.34 -3.51
N LEU A 32 8.62 -2.28 -2.88
CA LEU A 32 9.00 -2.34 -1.47
C LEU A 32 7.79 -2.62 -0.55
N LEU A 33 6.64 -2.01 -0.87
CA LEU A 33 5.37 -2.26 -0.18
C LEU A 33 4.95 -3.72 -0.26
N GLN A 34 5.01 -4.32 -1.46
CA GLN A 34 4.65 -5.73 -1.66
C GLN A 34 5.65 -6.71 -1.02
N GLN A 35 6.86 -6.25 -0.70
CA GLN A 35 7.89 -7.05 -0.06
C GLN A 35 7.97 -6.85 1.46
N ASP A 36 7.08 -6.05 2.06
CA ASP A 36 7.15 -5.60 3.47
C ASP A 36 8.50 -4.96 3.83
N LYS A 37 9.11 -4.27 2.88
CA LYS A 37 10.45 -3.65 2.99
C LYS A 37 10.43 -2.13 3.14
N LEU A 38 9.25 -1.52 3.28
CA LEU A 38 9.15 -0.10 3.61
C LEU A 38 9.82 0.19 4.95
N LEU A 39 10.43 1.38 5.05
CA LEU A 39 11.13 1.82 6.27
C LEU A 39 10.14 2.44 7.27
N THR A 40 9.12 1.67 7.66
CA THR A 40 8.12 2.02 8.67
C THR A 40 8.73 2.05 10.07
N ASN A 41 8.10 2.73 11.04
CA ASN A 41 8.64 2.77 12.40
C ASN A 41 8.75 1.38 13.05
N ASP A 42 7.87 0.42 12.75
CA ASP A 42 8.04 -0.97 13.23
C ASP A 42 9.33 -1.62 12.68
N GLN A 43 9.69 -1.36 11.42
CA GLN A 43 10.93 -1.83 10.81
C GLN A 43 12.16 -1.09 11.35
N ARG A 44 12.03 0.22 11.63
CA ARG A 44 13.09 1.01 12.28
C ARG A 44 13.39 0.49 13.68
N VAL A 45 12.38 0.12 14.47
CA VAL A 45 12.57 -0.53 15.78
C VAL A 45 13.28 -1.87 15.62
N LYS A 46 12.83 -2.73 14.69
CA LYS A 46 13.48 -4.03 14.41
C LYS A 46 14.96 -3.87 14.03
N ARG A 47 15.31 -2.78 13.36
CA ARG A 47 16.69 -2.43 12.95
C ARG A 47 17.45 -1.58 13.98
N LYS A 48 16.88 -1.32 15.17
CA LYS A 48 17.47 -0.51 16.24
C LYS A 48 17.81 0.93 15.82
N MET A 49 17.02 1.49 14.90
CA MET A 49 17.16 2.87 14.42
C MET A 49 16.27 3.87 15.18
N THR A 50 15.28 3.39 15.93
CA THR A 50 14.41 4.17 16.81
C THR A 50 13.96 3.31 17.98
N MET A 51 13.47 3.94 19.04
CA MET A 51 12.98 3.28 20.26
C MET A 51 11.47 3.03 20.22
N THR A 52 10.73 3.71 19.35
CA THR A 52 9.26 3.68 19.30
C THR A 52 8.77 3.28 17.92
N ALA A 53 7.73 2.43 17.89
CA ALA A 53 7.05 2.04 16.65
C ALA A 53 5.84 2.93 16.35
N ASN A 54 5.59 3.95 17.18
CA ASN A 54 4.41 4.80 17.07
C ASN A 54 4.35 5.53 15.72
N CYS A 55 3.14 5.77 15.22
CA CYS A 55 2.94 6.64 14.08
C CYS A 55 3.05 8.09 14.51
N ASP A 56 3.97 8.83 13.89
CA ASP A 56 4.19 10.24 14.20
C ASP A 56 3.04 11.15 13.70
N ILE A 57 2.21 10.62 12.78
CA ILE A 57 1.09 11.36 12.17
C ILE A 57 -0.17 11.27 13.04
N CYS A 58 -0.57 10.07 13.47
CA CYS A 58 -1.83 9.86 14.17
C CYS A 58 -1.67 9.37 15.62
N GLY A 59 -0.45 9.16 16.09
CA GLY A 59 -0.16 8.71 17.46
C GLY A 59 -0.45 7.23 17.73
N ALA A 60 -0.84 6.44 16.72
CA ALA A 60 -1.08 5.01 16.89
C ALA A 60 0.19 4.28 17.40
N PRO A 61 0.07 3.23 18.23
CA PRO A 61 1.23 2.59 18.86
C PRO A 61 2.13 1.81 17.90
N MET A 62 1.66 1.53 16.69
CA MET A 62 2.40 0.76 15.69
C MET A 62 2.11 1.28 14.28
N GLU A 63 3.14 1.83 13.65
CA GLU A 63 3.19 2.18 12.24
C GLU A 63 3.89 1.07 11.48
N ASN A 64 3.10 0.29 10.74
CA ASN A 64 3.55 -0.68 9.75
C ASN A 64 3.09 -0.27 8.35
N ALA A 65 3.47 -1.02 7.33
CA ALA A 65 3.14 -0.69 5.94
C ALA A 65 1.62 -0.51 5.73
N ALA A 66 0.80 -1.41 6.29
CA ALA A 66 -0.65 -1.31 6.22
C ALA A 66 -1.22 -0.09 6.94
N HIS A 67 -0.58 0.32 8.03
CA HIS A 67 -0.92 1.55 8.72
C HIS A 67 -0.69 2.77 7.83
N ILE A 68 0.51 2.92 7.27
CA ILE A 68 0.86 4.07 6.42
C ILE A 68 -0.10 4.18 5.23
N VAL A 69 -0.30 3.10 4.47
CA VAL A 69 -1.03 3.21 3.20
C VAL A 69 -2.55 3.02 3.34
N ARG A 70 -3.08 2.57 4.48
CA ARG A 70 -4.51 2.21 4.60
C ARG A 70 -5.15 2.53 5.94
N ASN A 71 -4.54 2.14 7.06
CA ASN A 71 -5.23 2.15 8.35
C ASN A 71 -5.02 3.45 9.16
N CYS A 72 -4.05 4.27 8.79
CA CYS A 72 -3.85 5.58 9.42
C CYS A 72 -5.10 6.43 9.19
N PRO A 73 -5.66 7.12 10.20
CA PRO A 73 -6.81 8.01 10.02
C PRO A 73 -6.59 9.06 8.92
N VAL A 74 -5.36 9.55 8.77
CA VAL A 74 -4.98 10.46 7.68
C VAL A 74 -4.97 9.75 6.33
N ALA A 75 -4.48 8.51 6.25
CA ALA A 75 -4.58 7.72 5.03
C ALA A 75 -6.04 7.47 4.63
N ILE A 76 -6.88 7.10 5.60
CA ILE A 76 -8.31 6.90 5.39
C ILE A 76 -8.96 8.17 4.84
N SER A 77 -8.65 9.34 5.39
CA SER A 77 -9.24 10.60 4.90
C SER A 77 -8.81 10.92 3.47
N VAL A 78 -7.54 10.70 3.11
CA VAL A 78 -7.06 10.82 1.72
C VAL A 78 -7.78 9.84 0.80
N TRP A 79 -7.97 8.59 1.22
CA TRP A 79 -8.73 7.62 0.45
C TRP A 79 -10.18 8.04 0.28
N LEU A 80 -10.87 8.51 1.32
CA LEU A 80 -12.25 8.98 1.21
C LEU A 80 -12.42 10.18 0.27
N GLN A 81 -11.39 11.02 0.13
CA GLN A 81 -11.38 12.13 -0.82
C GLN A 81 -11.02 11.68 -2.25
N SER A 82 -10.14 10.69 -2.38
CA SER A 82 -9.66 10.17 -3.67
C SER A 82 -10.63 9.15 -4.29
N LEU A 83 -11.27 8.35 -3.45
CA LEU A 83 -12.38 7.47 -3.77
C LEU A 83 -13.60 8.37 -3.96
N MET A 84 -13.87 8.81 -5.20
CA MET A 84 -15.26 9.09 -5.59
C MET A 84 -16.15 7.98 -5.00
N PRO A 85 -17.42 8.25 -4.60
CA PRO A 85 -18.25 7.42 -3.69
C PRO A 85 -18.52 5.96 -4.11
N MET A 86 -17.83 5.45 -5.11
CA MET A 86 -18.04 4.19 -5.79
C MET A 86 -17.50 2.96 -5.06
N ASN A 87 -16.62 3.04 -4.05
CA ASN A 87 -16.14 1.79 -3.43
C ASN A 87 -15.45 1.85 -2.05
N LEU A 88 -16.20 2.13 -0.98
CA LEU A 88 -15.72 1.96 0.40
C LEU A 88 -15.35 0.50 0.73
N SER A 89 -15.94 -0.47 0.01
CA SER A 89 -15.63 -1.90 0.22
C SER A 89 -14.16 -2.23 -0.08
N LEU A 90 -13.48 -1.41 -0.88
CA LEU A 90 -12.06 -1.56 -1.13
C LEU A 90 -11.25 -1.34 0.15
N LEU A 91 -11.70 -0.54 1.12
CA LEU A 91 -10.99 -0.36 2.40
C LEU A 91 -11.10 -1.58 3.33
N GLN A 92 -12.01 -2.53 3.05
CA GLN A 92 -12.36 -3.63 3.96
C GLN A 92 -11.53 -4.91 3.76
N ALA A 93 -10.36 -4.84 3.11
CA ALA A 93 -9.52 -6.02 2.91
C ALA A 93 -8.76 -6.43 4.19
N VAL A 94 -8.73 -7.74 4.47
CA VAL A 94 -8.12 -8.31 5.68
C VAL A 94 -6.60 -8.17 5.68
N ASP A 95 -5.94 -8.49 4.57
CA ASP A 95 -4.48 -8.41 4.41
C ASP A 95 -4.06 -7.25 3.49
N LEU A 96 -2.82 -6.78 3.68
CA LEU A 96 -2.26 -5.68 2.90
C LEU A 96 -1.98 -6.09 1.45
N HIS A 97 -1.37 -7.25 1.24
CA HIS A 97 -0.94 -7.70 -0.09
C HIS A 97 -2.13 -7.92 -1.03
N THR A 98 -3.17 -8.64 -0.58
CA THR A 98 -4.37 -8.81 -1.41
C THR A 98 -5.09 -7.48 -1.62
N TRP A 99 -5.06 -6.56 -0.65
CA TRP A 99 -5.61 -5.22 -0.84
C TRP A 99 -4.89 -4.45 -1.95
N VAL A 100 -3.57 -4.41 -1.90
CA VAL A 100 -2.73 -3.79 -2.94
C VAL A 100 -2.97 -4.48 -4.27
N ALA A 101 -2.96 -5.81 -4.31
CA ALA A 101 -3.20 -6.58 -5.53
C ALA A 101 -4.56 -6.26 -6.16
N LYS A 102 -5.65 -6.30 -5.39
CA LYS A 102 -7.00 -6.00 -5.89
C LYS A 102 -7.08 -4.61 -6.50
N ASN A 103 -6.47 -3.62 -5.86
CA ASN A 103 -6.49 -2.25 -6.37
C ASN A 103 -5.62 -2.06 -7.61
N LEU A 104 -4.44 -2.70 -7.66
CA LEU A 104 -3.56 -2.59 -8.82
C LEU A 104 -4.09 -3.36 -10.05
N HIS A 105 -4.88 -4.42 -9.86
CA HIS A 105 -5.54 -5.13 -10.96
C HIS A 105 -6.85 -4.46 -11.43
N ASN A 106 -7.36 -3.48 -10.68
CA ASN A 106 -8.57 -2.79 -11.06
C ASN A 106 -8.28 -1.79 -12.20
N SER A 107 -8.77 -2.16 -13.40
CA SER A 107 -8.61 -1.40 -14.64
C SER A 107 -9.79 -0.45 -14.92
N THR A 108 -10.63 -0.17 -13.91
CA THR A 108 -11.72 0.79 -14.04
C THR A 108 -11.17 2.15 -14.44
N ILE A 109 -11.73 2.75 -15.48
CA ILE A 109 -11.34 4.08 -15.95
C ILE A 109 -12.16 5.11 -15.18
N LEU A 110 -11.47 6.02 -14.49
CA LEU A 110 -12.06 7.13 -13.76
C LEU A 110 -12.35 8.31 -14.69
N ALA A 111 -12.95 9.37 -14.14
CA ALA A 111 -13.09 10.64 -14.82
C ALA A 111 -11.73 11.08 -15.42
N TYR A 112 -11.77 11.71 -16.60
CA TYR A 112 -10.58 12.16 -17.35
C TYR A 112 -9.72 11.04 -17.97
N GLY A 113 -10.20 9.79 -18.00
CA GLY A 113 -9.55 8.71 -18.74
C GLY A 113 -8.39 8.02 -18.01
N VAL A 114 -8.23 8.28 -16.70
CA VAL A 114 -7.16 7.69 -15.89
C VAL A 114 -7.61 6.35 -15.31
N GLU A 115 -6.77 5.32 -15.45
CA GLU A 115 -7.02 4.00 -14.85
C GLU A 115 -6.92 4.06 -13.32
N TRP A 116 -7.82 3.34 -12.62
CA TRP A 116 -7.84 3.26 -11.16
C TRP A 116 -6.51 2.77 -10.58
N SER A 117 -5.92 1.73 -11.17
CA SER A 117 -4.60 1.19 -10.79
C SER A 117 -3.51 2.28 -10.75
N THR A 118 -3.57 3.24 -11.68
CA THR A 118 -2.66 4.37 -11.74
C THR A 118 -2.95 5.35 -10.61
N MET A 119 -4.20 5.79 -10.45
CA MET A 119 -4.58 6.68 -9.35
C MET A 119 -4.21 6.09 -7.98
N PHE A 120 -4.53 4.83 -7.76
CA PHE A 120 -4.17 4.10 -6.54
C PHE A 120 -2.66 4.11 -6.29
N ALA A 121 -1.84 3.82 -7.30
CA ALA A 121 -0.38 3.83 -7.19
C ALA A 121 0.17 5.21 -6.74
N PHE A 122 -0.37 6.28 -7.32
CA PHE A 122 -0.01 7.65 -6.95
C PHE A 122 -0.47 8.00 -5.53
N THR A 123 -1.69 7.63 -5.15
CA THR A 123 -2.20 7.87 -3.80
C THR A 123 -1.38 7.11 -2.76
N CYS A 124 -1.03 5.84 -3.00
CA CYS A 124 -0.15 5.08 -2.11
C CYS A 124 1.24 5.70 -1.95
N TRP A 125 1.79 6.31 -3.01
CA TRP A 125 3.07 7.02 -2.95
C TRP A 125 2.99 8.37 -2.23
N PHE A 126 1.83 9.02 -2.27
CA PHE A 126 1.61 10.31 -1.63
C PHE A 126 1.45 10.19 -0.11
N LEU A 127 0.96 9.04 0.38
CA LEU A 127 0.85 8.69 1.79
C LEU A 127 2.21 8.33 2.40
#